data_AF-A0AA38S366-F1
#
_entry.id   AF-A0AA38S366-F1
#
_cell.length_a   1.000
_cell.length_b   1.000
_cell.length_c   1.000
_cell.angle_alpha   90.00
_cell.angle_beta   90.00
_cell.angle_gamma   90.00
#
_symmetry.space_group_name_H-M   'P 1'
#
loop_
_entity.id
_entity.type
_entity.pdbx_description
1 polymer ?
#
loop_
_entity_poly.entity_id
_entity_poly.type
_entity_poly.pdbx_seq_one_letter_code
_entity_poly.pdbx_strand_id
1 'polypeptide(L)' 'MKFILISLFALVSVALAVTQEEHNEFIKRQANTAGNVPVNVAAMTDKDGNVILFDANNVYKDATEKGL' A
#
# COMPACT_ATOMS: atom_id res chain seq x y z
N MET A 1 -35.48 -20.84 33.44
CA MET A 1 -35.69 -19.47 32.92
C MET A 1 -34.47 -18.57 33.07
N LYS A 2 -33.75 -18.57 34.20
CA LYS A 2 -32.57 -17.71 34.45
C LYS A 2 -31.43 -17.83 33.41
N PHE A 3 -31.14 -19.04 32.93
CA PHE A 3 -30.09 -19.29 31.93
C PHE A 3 -30.50 -18.92 30.49
N ILE A 4 -31.79 -18.84 30.20
CA ILE A 4 -32.32 -18.45 28.88
C ILE A 4 -32.11 -16.94 28.66
N LEU A 5 -32.31 -16.14 29.72
CA LEU A 5 -32.06 -14.70 29.64
C LEU A 5 -30.58 -14.39 29.41
N ILE A 6 -29.68 -15.08 30.11
CA ILE A 6 -28.23 -14.87 29.99
C ILE A 6 -27.73 -15.24 28.58
N SER A 7 -28.23 -16.35 28.02
CA SER A 7 -27.86 -16.77 26.67
C SER A 7 -28.40 -15.82 25.58
N LEU A 8 -29.60 -15.26 25.78
CA LEU A 8 -30.14 -14.26 24.86
C LEU A 8 -29.32 -12.97 24.87
N PHE A 9 -28.90 -12.50 26.05
CA PHE A 9 -28.03 -11.33 26.16
C PHE A 9 -26.64 -11.57 25.54
N ALA A 10 -26.07 -12.76 25.71
CA ALA A 10 -24.79 -13.10 25.09
C ALA A 10 -24.86 -13.09 23.56
N LEU A 11 -25.96 -13.60 22.98
CA LEU A 11 -26.16 -13.62 21.53
C LEU A 11 -26.29 -12.21 20.94
N VAL A 12 -27.01 -11.31 21.61
CA VAL A 12 -27.16 -9.92 21.19
C VAL A 12 -25.82 -9.17 21.22
N SER A 13 -24.99 -9.40 22.25
CA SER A 13 -23.66 -8.77 22.36
C SER A 13 -22.73 -9.14 21.20
N VAL A 14 -22.76 -10.40 20.73
CA VAL A 14 -21.94 -10.85 19.59
C VAL A 14 -22.43 -10.23 18.28
N ALA A 15 -23.76 -10.14 18.09
CA ALA A 15 -24.34 -9.53 16.89
C ALA A 15 -23.98 -8.04 16.76
N LEU A 16 -23.93 -7.32 17.89
CA LEU A 16 -23.57 -5.89 17.92
C LEU A 16 -22.06 -5.64 17.85
N ALA A 17 -21.22 -6.61 18.26
CA ALA A 17 -19.77 -6.50 18.18
C ALA A 17 -19.22 -6.74 16.75
N VAL A 18 -19.98 -7.42 15.89
CA VAL A 18 -19.55 -7.80 14.53
C VAL A 18 -19.57 -6.65 13.51
N THR A 19 -20.00 -5.45 13.87
CA THR A 19 -20.04 -4.31 12.95
C THR A 19 -18.70 -3.56 12.82
N GLN A 20 -17.64 -3.99 13.50
CA GLN A 20 -16.30 -3.54 13.14
C GLN A 20 -15.86 -4.33 11.92
N GLU A 21 -16.32 -3.90 10.74
CA GLU A 21 -15.53 -4.11 9.53
C GLU A 21 -14.14 -3.57 9.87
N GLU A 22 -13.15 -4.46 9.97
CA GLU A 22 -11.78 -4.05 9.81
C GLU A 22 -11.73 -3.36 8.45
N HIS A 23 -11.76 -2.02 8.46
CA HIS A 23 -11.33 -1.20 7.34
C HIS A 23 -9.85 -1.50 7.14
N ASN A 24 -9.57 -2.68 6.61
CA ASN A 24 -8.33 -3.01 5.96
C ASN A 24 -8.43 -2.30 4.62
N GLU A 25 -8.41 -0.97 4.66
CA GLU A 25 -7.99 -0.20 3.52
C GLU A 25 -6.57 -0.69 3.28
N PHE A 26 -6.45 -1.71 2.43
CA PHE A 26 -5.22 -1.96 1.73
C PHE A 26 -4.80 -0.60 1.26
N ILE A 27 -3.75 -0.04 1.87
CA ILE A 27 -3.07 1.13 1.35
C ILE A 27 -2.57 0.62 0.01
N LYS A 28 -3.42 0.73 -1.02
CA LYS A 28 -3.07 0.53 -2.40
C LYS A 28 -1.95 1.52 -2.54
N ARG A 29 -0.72 1.02 -2.62
CA ARG A 29 0.44 1.83 -3.00
C ARG A 29 -0.08 2.72 -4.11
N GLN A 30 -0.18 4.01 -3.85
CA GLN A 30 -0.85 4.92 -4.77
C GLN A 30 -0.20 4.65 -6.11
N ALA A 31 -0.97 4.05 -7.02
CA ALA A 31 -0.57 3.96 -8.40
C ALA A 31 -0.54 5.41 -8.82
N ASN A 32 0.66 6.01 -8.76
CA ASN A 32 0.87 7.39 -9.12
C ASN A 32 0.68 7.48 -10.64
N THR A 33 -0.59 7.41 -11.04
CA THR A 33 -1.07 7.55 -12.42
C THR A 33 -1.00 9.01 -12.86
N ALA A 34 -0.60 9.94 -11.98
CA ALA A 34 -0.31 11.32 -12.34
C ALA A 34 1.01 11.47 -13.11
N GLY A 35 1.87 10.44 -13.08
CA GLY A 35 3.05 10.34 -13.93
C GLY A 35 2.81 9.30 -15.01
N ASN A 36 3.26 9.60 -16.23
CA ASN A 36 3.25 8.73 -17.41
C ASN A 36 4.04 7.39 -17.25
N VAL A 37 4.34 6.98 -16.02
CA VAL A 37 5.20 5.86 -15.65
C VAL A 37 4.33 4.71 -15.13
N PRO A 38 4.21 3.60 -15.88
CA PRO A 38 3.45 2.43 -15.45
C PRO A 38 3.94 1.86 -14.11
N VAL A 39 3.04 1.30 -13.31
CA VAL A 39 3.35 0.72 -11.99
C VAL A 39 4.19 -0.56 -12.04
N ASN A 40 4.35 -1.14 -13.23
CA ASN A 40 5.03 -2.41 -13.48
C ASN A 40 6.38 -2.24 -14.21
N VAL A 41 6.89 -1.01 -14.33
CA VAL A 41 8.19 -0.74 -14.94
C VAL A 41 9.15 -0.08 -13.96
N ALA A 42 10.45 -0.23 -14.20
CA ALA A 42 11.47 0.46 -13.42
C ALA A 42 11.34 1.98 -13.62
N ALA A 43 11.48 2.73 -12.54
CA ALA A 43 11.38 4.18 -12.50
C ALA A 43 12.59 4.77 -11.74
N MET A 44 12.91 6.03 -12.00
CA MET A 44 13.91 6.80 -11.26
C MET A 44 13.40 8.23 -11.00
N THR A 45 14.09 8.96 -10.12
CA THR A 45 13.78 10.36 -9.83
C THR A 45 14.74 11.28 -10.59
N ASP A 46 14.22 12.32 -11.23
CA ASP A 46 15.04 13.34 -11.87
C ASP A 46 15.61 14.36 -10.85
N LYS A 47 16.44 15.29 -11.34
CA LYS A 47 17.07 16.35 -10.53
C LYS A 47 16.07 17.29 -9.85
N ASP A 48 14.85 17.39 -10.37
CA ASP A 48 13.80 18.29 -9.88
C ASP A 48 12.83 17.55 -8.94
N GLY A 49 13.06 16.25 -8.70
CA GLY A 49 12.24 15.42 -7.82
C GLY A 49 11.07 14.71 -8.51
N ASN A 50 10.96 14.77 -9.85
CA ASN A 50 9.89 14.10 -10.58
C ASN A 50 10.20 12.61 -10.79
N VAL A 51 9.15 11.78 -10.75
CA VAL A 51 9.25 10.35 -11.07
C VAL A 51 9.17 10.16 -12.58
N ILE A 52 10.22 9.60 -13.17
CA ILE A 52 10.36 9.32 -14.60
C ILE A 52 10.64 7.83 -14.86
N LEU A 53 10.50 7.38 -16.11
CA LEU A 53 10.96 6.05 -16.52
C LEU A 53 12.46 5.92 -16.29
N PHE A 54 12.89 4.72 -15.90
CA PHE A 54 14.32 4.43 -15.73
C PHE A 54 15.07 4.59 -17.05
N ASP A 55 16.12 5.42 -17.06
CA ASP A 55 17.05 5.60 -18.18
C ASP A 55 18.46 5.18 -17.76
N ALA A 56 18.92 4.04 -18.30
CA ALA A 56 20.24 3.49 -18.01
C ALA A 56 21.42 4.37 -18.47
N ASN A 57 21.18 5.34 -19.34
CA ASN A 57 22.19 6.31 -19.78
C ASN A 57 22.41 7.41 -18.73
N ASN A 58 21.44 7.66 -17.88
CA ASN A 58 21.44 8.71 -16.85
C ASN A 58 21.63 8.16 -15.43
N VAL A 59 22.05 6.90 -15.32
CA VAL A 59 22.46 6.31 -14.04
C VAL A 59 23.91 6.68 -13.78
N TYR A 60 24.20 7.14 -12.57
CA TYR A 60 25.57 7.32 -12.10
C TYR A 60 26.29 5.96 -12.04
N LYS A 61 27.33 5.78 -12.86
CA LYS A 61 28.05 4.51 -12.99
C LYS A 61 29.37 4.57 -12.23
N ASP A 62 29.26 4.63 -10.91
CA ASP A 62 30.40 4.77 -10.00
C ASP A 62 31.53 3.76 -10.29
N ALA A 63 31.20 2.50 -10.57
CA ALA A 63 32.19 1.47 -10.88
C ALA A 63 32.92 1.73 -12.22
N THR A 64 32.19 2.14 -13.26
CA THR A 64 32.77 2.50 -14.56
C THR A 64 33.64 3.74 -14.45
N GLU A 65 33.21 4.76 -13.72
CA GLU A 65 33.98 5.99 -13.48
C GLU A 65 35.23 5.74 -12.63
N LYS A 66 35.18 4.77 -11.71
CA LYS A 66 36.32 4.33 -10.90
C LYS A 66 37.24 3.34 -11.62
N GLY A 67 36.91 2.94 -12.86
CA GLY A 67 37.72 2.02 -13.65
C GLY A 67 37.83 0.60 -13.07
N LEU A 68 36.81 0.17 -12.33
CA LEU A 68 36.68 -1.17 -11.74
C LEU A 68 36.09 -2.19 -12.71
#